data_AF-A0A498GAR6-F1
#
_entry.id   AF-A0A498GAR6-F1
#
_cell.length_a   1.000
_cell.length_b   1.000
_cell.length_c   1.000
_cell.angle_alpha   90.00
_cell.angle_beta   90.00
_cell.angle_gamma   90.00
#
_symmetry.space_group_name_H-M   'P 1'
#
loop_
_entity.id
_entity.type
_entity.pdbx_description
1 polymer ?
#
loop_
_entity_poly.entity_id
_entity_poly.type
_entity_poly.pdbx_seq_one_letter_code
_entity_poly.pdbx_strand_id
1 'polypeptide(L)'
;MHLGNRSLSAHRLPEPLNRIATVGERLTIVAVGLVVVAFLTNPSPTQDLLGWGLPVTLPVSQPRWGHSVASYMIGMWLLEFTFPLALLGAYDRWADSKTASHRWLLAIPAVYMLVLSLYCRVIYVPNVTPTPLGPAATALCWAYCATGIGLWSNLALGTAGMGLIAWAASRREWQSHWLFAVLFGVLSLPLGVPAIWYGFRSRRRNDSLSN
;
A
#
# COMPACT_ATOMS: atom_id res chain seq x y z
N MET A 1 39.03 -7.00 -21.12
CA MET A 1 38.59 -5.96 -20.17
C MET A 1 37.07 -5.81 -20.28
N HIS A 2 36.30 -6.51 -19.43
CA HIS A 2 34.85 -6.34 -19.31
C HIS A 2 34.55 -5.79 -17.90
N LEU A 3 34.76 -4.48 -17.74
CA LEU A 3 34.38 -3.73 -16.55
C LEU A 3 33.39 -2.66 -17.00
N GLY A 4 32.13 -3.06 -17.18
CA GLY A 4 31.13 -2.11 -17.67
C GLY A 4 29.73 -2.72 -17.78
N ASN A 5 29.18 -3.23 -16.67
CA ASN A 5 27.71 -3.38 -16.54
C ASN A 5 27.18 -3.71 -15.13
N ARG A 6 28.00 -3.63 -14.07
CA ARG A 6 27.56 -3.96 -12.70
C ARG A 6 26.74 -2.85 -12.01
N SER A 7 26.78 -1.60 -12.48
CA SER A 7 26.06 -0.49 -11.82
C SER A 7 24.57 -0.41 -12.18
N LEU A 8 24.20 -0.75 -13.43
CA LEU A 8 22.79 -0.74 -13.90
C LEU A 8 21.99 -1.98 -13.46
N SER A 9 22.66 -3.03 -13.02
CA SER A 9 22.05 -4.28 -12.51
C SER A 9 21.72 -4.20 -11.02
N ALA A 10 22.26 -3.22 -10.29
CA ALA A 10 22.01 -3.09 -8.86
C ALA A 10 20.55 -2.74 -8.55
N HIS A 11 19.82 -2.03 -9.42
CA HIS A 11 18.46 -1.54 -9.12
C HIS A 11 17.33 -2.49 -9.51
N ARG A 12 17.64 -3.61 -10.17
CA ARG A 12 16.60 -4.54 -10.65
C ARG A 12 16.14 -5.52 -9.59
N LEU A 13 14.83 -5.77 -9.60
CA LEU A 13 14.24 -6.88 -8.86
C LEU A 13 14.72 -8.22 -9.44
N PRO A 14 14.86 -9.26 -8.61
CA PRO A 14 15.10 -10.60 -9.11
C PRO A 14 13.91 -11.06 -9.95
N GLU A 15 14.17 -11.82 -11.01
CA GLU A 15 13.18 -12.29 -11.99
C GLU A 15 11.84 -12.80 -11.39
N PRO A 16 11.81 -13.68 -10.35
CA PRO A 16 10.53 -14.11 -9.78
C PRO A 16 9.73 -12.95 -9.17
N LEU A 17 10.40 -12.01 -8.50
CA LEU A 17 9.75 -10.85 -7.88
C LEU A 17 9.28 -9.86 -8.93
N ASN A 18 10.03 -9.69 -10.02
CA ASN A 18 9.64 -8.84 -11.15
C ASN A 18 8.36 -9.37 -11.84
N ARG A 19 8.25 -10.70 -12.03
CA ARG A 19 7.02 -11.31 -12.58
C ARG A 19 5.82 -11.07 -11.69
N ILE A 20 5.96 -11.30 -10.38
CA ILE A 20 4.88 -11.06 -9.40
C ILE A 20 4.49 -9.58 -9.39
N ALA A 21 5.46 -8.66 -9.42
CA ALA A 21 5.22 -7.22 -9.47
C ALA A 21 4.45 -6.81 -10.74
N THR A 22 4.81 -7.37 -11.91
CA THR A 22 4.13 -7.12 -13.18
C THR A 22 2.68 -7.61 -13.17
N VAL A 23 2.42 -8.79 -12.61
CA VAL A 23 1.06 -9.31 -12.44
C VAL A 23 0.28 -8.42 -11.46
N GLY A 24 0.90 -8.08 -10.34
CA GLY A 24 0.32 -7.20 -9.33
C GLY A 24 -0.11 -5.86 -9.91
N GLU A 25 0.73 -5.20 -10.68
CA GLU A 25 0.38 -3.94 -11.34
C GLU A 25 -0.83 -4.05 -12.26
N ARG A 26 -0.88 -5.08 -13.12
CA ARG A 26 -2.03 -5.30 -14.01
C ARG A 26 -3.31 -5.51 -13.21
N LEU A 27 -3.23 -6.26 -12.12
CA LEU A 27 -4.36 -6.48 -11.22
C LEU A 27 -4.73 -5.22 -10.43
N THR A 28 -3.79 -4.33 -10.10
CA THR A 28 -4.07 -3.02 -9.52
C THR A 28 -4.86 -2.14 -10.49
N ILE A 29 -4.53 -2.16 -11.79
CA ILE A 29 -5.32 -1.45 -12.81
C ILE A 29 -6.74 -1.99 -12.88
N VAL A 30 -6.89 -3.32 -12.88
CA VAL A 30 -8.21 -3.98 -12.83
C VAL A 30 -8.97 -3.61 -11.56
N ALA A 31 -8.29 -3.60 -10.41
CA ALA A 31 -8.84 -3.22 -9.12
C ALA A 31 -9.40 -1.79 -9.13
N VAL A 32 -8.61 -0.84 -9.61
CA VAL A 32 -9.04 0.56 -9.78
C VAL A 32 -10.23 0.64 -10.74
N GLY A 33 -10.19 -0.08 -11.86
CA GLY A 33 -11.31 -0.15 -12.80
C GLY A 33 -12.60 -0.66 -12.16
N LEU A 34 -12.52 -1.71 -11.34
CA LEU A 34 -13.66 -2.25 -10.60
C LEU A 34 -14.22 -1.27 -9.58
N VAL A 35 -13.35 -0.57 -8.83
CA VAL A 35 -13.76 0.46 -7.86
C VAL A 35 -14.41 1.65 -8.58
N VAL A 36 -13.85 2.10 -9.70
CA VAL A 36 -14.42 3.17 -10.52
C VAL A 36 -15.77 2.76 -11.09
N VAL A 37 -15.89 1.57 -11.69
CA VAL A 37 -17.17 1.05 -12.19
C VAL A 37 -18.19 0.95 -11.06
N ALA A 38 -17.79 0.45 -9.89
CA ALA A 38 -18.67 0.40 -8.73
C ALA A 38 -19.15 1.78 -8.30
N PHE A 39 -18.26 2.78 -8.24
CA PHE A 39 -18.63 4.17 -7.94
C PHE A 39 -19.59 4.75 -8.98
N LEU A 40 -19.32 4.54 -10.28
CA LEU A 40 -20.15 5.04 -11.37
C LEU A 40 -21.52 4.37 -11.46
N THR A 41 -21.66 3.15 -10.91
CA THR A 41 -22.89 2.36 -10.95
C THR A 41 -23.61 2.26 -9.61
N ASN A 42 -23.17 3.06 -8.62
CA ASN A 42 -23.82 3.06 -7.32
C ASN A 42 -24.91 4.15 -7.27
N PRO A 43 -26.20 3.79 -7.14
CA PRO A 43 -27.29 4.76 -7.07
C PRO A 43 -27.32 5.55 -5.74
N SER A 44 -26.60 5.09 -4.72
CA SER A 44 -26.46 5.74 -3.42
C SER A 44 -25.00 5.63 -2.98
N PRO A 45 -24.33 6.71 -2.52
CA PRO A 45 -22.98 6.58 -1.98
C PRO A 45 -22.92 5.45 -0.95
N THR A 46 -21.89 4.60 -1.02
CA THR A 46 -21.61 3.65 0.07
C THR A 46 -21.45 4.43 1.37
N GLN A 47 -21.68 3.79 2.52
CA GLN A 47 -21.53 4.44 3.84
C GLN A 47 -20.12 5.05 4.02
N ASP A 48 -19.13 4.52 3.30
CA ASP A 48 -17.75 4.98 3.25
C ASP A 48 -17.57 6.34 2.55
N LEU A 49 -18.56 6.81 1.77
CA LEU A 49 -18.48 8.00 0.92
C LEU A 49 -19.66 8.95 1.20
N LEU A 50 -19.97 9.18 2.49
CA LEU A 50 -21.02 10.10 2.91
C LEU A 50 -20.91 11.46 2.18
N GLY A 51 -21.89 11.75 1.33
CA GLY A 51 -21.97 12.99 0.55
C GLY A 51 -21.31 12.97 -0.84
N TRP A 52 -20.63 11.88 -1.22
CA TRP A 52 -19.97 11.71 -2.52
C TRP A 52 -20.67 10.63 -3.35
N GLY A 53 -21.80 10.99 -3.94
CA GLY A 53 -22.51 10.16 -4.93
C GLY A 53 -22.66 10.90 -6.25
N LEU A 54 -22.79 10.17 -7.35
CA LEU A 54 -23.21 10.78 -8.60
C LEU A 54 -24.66 11.30 -8.47
N PRO A 55 -25.02 12.39 -9.16
CA PRO A 55 -26.41 12.79 -9.26
C PRO A 55 -27.24 11.61 -9.80
N VAL A 56 -28.46 11.46 -9.28
CA VAL A 56 -29.38 10.31 -9.48
C VAL A 56 -29.84 10.12 -10.95
N THR A 57 -29.21 10.84 -11.89
CA THR A 57 -29.66 11.05 -13.27
C THR A 57 -28.68 10.48 -14.31
N LEU A 58 -28.01 9.36 -14.03
CA LEU A 58 -27.45 8.56 -15.12
C LEU A 58 -28.60 7.95 -15.93
N PRO A 59 -28.64 8.08 -17.28
CA PRO A 59 -29.72 7.59 -18.13
C PRO A 59 -29.75 6.05 -18.27
N VAL A 60 -28.99 5.35 -17.43
CA VAL A 60 -28.92 3.90 -17.36
C VAL A 60 -29.58 3.46 -16.05
N SER A 61 -30.56 2.57 -16.14
CA SER A 61 -31.20 1.99 -14.96
C SER A 61 -30.16 1.28 -14.10
N GLN A 62 -29.85 1.85 -12.93
CA GLN A 62 -28.86 1.28 -12.01
C GLN A 62 -29.40 -0.02 -11.40
N PRO A 63 -28.64 -1.12 -11.42
CA PRO A 63 -29.03 -2.36 -10.73
C PRO A 63 -29.24 -2.09 -9.25
N ARG A 64 -30.44 -2.34 -8.73
CA ARG A 64 -30.80 -2.00 -7.34
C ARG A 64 -29.98 -2.74 -6.28
N TRP A 65 -29.49 -3.94 -6.59
CA TRP A 65 -28.68 -4.76 -5.70
C TRP A 65 -27.78 -5.66 -6.56
N GLY A 66 -26.48 -5.70 -6.29
CA GLY A 66 -25.62 -6.81 -6.76
C GLY A 66 -24.29 -6.40 -7.39
N HIS A 67 -24.27 -5.55 -8.42
CA HIS A 67 -23.04 -5.29 -9.18
C HIS A 67 -22.10 -4.28 -8.51
N SER A 68 -22.61 -3.17 -7.98
CA SER A 68 -21.78 -2.13 -7.35
C SER A 68 -21.07 -2.65 -6.08
N VAL A 69 -21.77 -3.40 -5.23
CA VAL A 69 -21.20 -3.95 -3.99
C VAL A 69 -20.14 -5.03 -4.28
N ALA A 70 -20.42 -5.95 -5.21
CA ALA A 70 -19.46 -7.01 -5.54
C ALA A 70 -18.21 -6.44 -6.24
N SER A 71 -18.38 -5.56 -7.23
CA SER A 71 -17.24 -4.90 -7.89
C SER A 71 -16.43 -4.03 -6.94
N TYR A 72 -17.07 -3.30 -6.03
CA TYR A 72 -16.38 -2.54 -5.00
C TYR A 72 -15.58 -3.45 -4.07
N MET A 73 -16.22 -4.50 -3.53
CA MET A 73 -15.58 -5.41 -2.59
C MET A 73 -14.38 -6.11 -3.23
N ILE A 74 -14.57 -6.72 -4.40
CA ILE A 74 -13.50 -7.40 -5.15
C ILE A 74 -12.41 -6.40 -5.53
N GLY A 75 -12.80 -5.22 -6.04
CA GLY A 75 -11.88 -4.18 -6.45
C GLY A 75 -11.00 -3.69 -5.29
N MET A 76 -11.59 -3.42 -4.13
CA MET A 76 -10.85 -2.95 -2.97
C MET A 76 -9.93 -4.02 -2.35
N TRP A 77 -10.38 -5.27 -2.23
CA TRP A 77 -9.50 -6.37 -1.79
C TRP A 77 -8.36 -6.63 -2.78
N LEU A 78 -8.65 -6.57 -4.08
CA LEU A 78 -7.63 -6.69 -5.11
C LEU A 78 -6.64 -5.54 -4.99
N LEU A 79 -7.10 -4.30 -4.79
CA LEU A 79 -6.25 -3.13 -4.58
C LEU A 79 -5.34 -3.33 -3.37
N GLU A 80 -5.88 -3.78 -2.24
CA GLU A 80 -5.14 -4.01 -0.99
C GLU A 80 -3.95 -4.96 -1.17
N PHE A 81 -4.14 -6.09 -1.85
CA PHE A 81 -3.07 -7.07 -2.05
C PHE A 81 -2.14 -6.74 -3.22
N THR A 82 -2.63 -6.03 -4.24
CA THR A 82 -1.87 -5.82 -5.48
C THR A 82 -1.15 -4.47 -5.52
N PHE A 83 -1.67 -3.45 -4.85
CA PHE A 83 -1.02 -2.14 -4.76
C PHE A 83 0.43 -2.20 -4.26
N PRO A 84 0.78 -3.01 -3.23
CA PRO A 84 2.17 -3.11 -2.77
C PRO A 84 3.07 -3.75 -3.83
N LEU A 85 2.53 -4.64 -4.67
CA LEU A 85 3.23 -5.23 -5.80
C LEU A 85 3.40 -4.24 -6.96
N ALA A 86 2.39 -3.39 -7.20
CA ALA A 86 2.50 -2.29 -8.15
C ALA A 86 3.60 -1.30 -7.75
N LEU A 87 3.77 -1.03 -6.44
CA LEU A 87 4.89 -0.22 -5.95
C LEU A 87 6.26 -0.86 -6.21
N LEU A 88 6.36 -2.20 -6.15
CA LEU A 88 7.58 -2.92 -6.55
C LEU A 88 7.84 -2.80 -8.06
N GLY A 89 6.81 -2.92 -8.90
CA GLY A 89 6.96 -2.75 -10.35
C GLY A 89 7.34 -1.32 -10.72
N ALA A 90 6.75 -0.35 -10.03
CA ALA A 90 7.08 1.07 -10.15
C ALA A 90 8.53 1.36 -9.74
N TYR A 91 8.98 0.73 -8.64
CA TYR A 91 10.37 0.76 -8.22
C TYR A 91 11.31 0.24 -9.30
N ASP A 92 11.04 -0.93 -9.89
CA ASP A 92 11.92 -1.54 -10.90
C ASP A 92 12.08 -0.65 -12.15
N ARG A 93 11.01 0.05 -12.55
CA ARG A 93 10.98 0.87 -13.77
C ARG A 93 11.43 2.31 -13.61
N TRP A 94 11.16 2.94 -12.45
CA TRP A 94 11.31 4.38 -12.28
C TRP A 94 12.24 4.77 -11.11
N ALA A 95 12.87 3.81 -10.43
CA ALA A 95 13.82 4.11 -9.37
C ALA A 95 15.24 4.34 -9.92
N ASP A 96 15.44 5.48 -10.58
CA ASP A 96 16.69 5.82 -11.26
C ASP A 96 17.80 6.27 -10.29
N SER A 97 17.46 6.42 -9.00
CA SER A 97 18.38 6.90 -7.96
C SER A 97 18.11 6.24 -6.61
N LYS A 98 19.09 6.36 -5.69
CA LYS A 98 18.94 5.95 -4.28
C LYS A 98 17.76 6.66 -3.61
N THR A 99 17.58 7.95 -3.86
CA THR A 99 16.46 8.72 -3.30
C THR A 99 15.11 8.27 -3.87
N ALA A 100 15.04 7.99 -5.18
CA ALA A 100 13.83 7.43 -5.81
C ALA A 100 13.50 6.04 -5.24
N SER A 101 14.53 5.20 -5.06
CA SER A 101 14.39 3.88 -4.42
C SER A 101 13.77 3.97 -3.03
N HIS A 102 14.29 4.87 -2.17
CA HIS A 102 13.76 5.06 -0.82
C HIS A 102 12.32 5.62 -0.84
N ARG A 103 11.96 6.44 -1.83
CA ARG A 103 10.59 6.94 -1.99
C ARG A 103 9.62 5.82 -2.30
N TRP A 104 9.90 5.00 -3.32
CA TRP A 104 9.03 3.90 -3.73
C TRP A 104 8.88 2.81 -2.67
N LEU A 105 9.97 2.44 -2.00
CA LEU A 105 9.98 1.29 -1.10
C LEU A 105 9.60 1.62 0.36
N LEU A 106 9.74 2.89 0.79
CA LEU A 106 9.47 3.29 2.18
C LEU A 106 8.48 4.45 2.28
N ALA A 107 8.76 5.57 1.63
CA ALA A 107 7.98 6.79 1.84
C ALA A 107 6.53 6.64 1.38
N ILE A 108 6.32 6.15 0.15
CA ILE A 108 4.97 6.01 -0.42
C ILE A 108 4.13 5.03 0.41
N PRO A 109 4.58 3.79 0.73
CA PRO A 109 3.85 2.91 1.64
C PRO A 109 3.56 3.54 3.01
N ALA A 110 4.53 4.21 3.63
CA ALA A 110 4.36 4.79 4.96
C ALA A 110 3.35 5.94 4.97
N VAL A 111 3.42 6.84 3.98
CA VAL A 111 2.45 7.94 3.81
C VAL A 111 1.07 7.38 3.50
N TYR A 112 0.96 6.36 2.64
CA TYR A 112 -0.31 5.73 2.32
C TYR A 112 -0.96 5.11 3.58
N MET A 113 -0.18 4.38 4.39
CA MET A 113 -0.65 3.86 5.68
C MET A 113 -1.10 4.96 6.63
N LEU A 114 -0.33 6.07 6.72
CA LEU A 114 -0.66 7.19 7.60
C LEU A 114 -1.99 7.84 7.20
N VAL A 115 -2.15 8.15 5.91
CA VAL A 115 -3.38 8.76 5.37
C VAL A 115 -4.57 7.86 5.65
N LEU A 116 -4.46 6.55 5.38
CA LEU A 116 -5.56 5.62 5.63
C LEU A 116 -5.87 5.47 7.12
N SER A 117 -4.85 5.43 7.98
CA SER A 117 -5.03 5.34 9.43
C SER A 117 -5.73 6.57 9.99
N LEU A 118 -5.39 7.76 9.49
CA LEU A 118 -6.05 9.01 9.84
C LEU A 118 -7.49 9.03 9.31
N TYR A 119 -7.71 8.62 8.06
CA TYR A 119 -9.03 8.48 7.49
C TYR A 119 -9.93 7.57 8.34
N CYS A 120 -9.46 6.37 8.72
CA CYS A 120 -10.27 5.48 9.55
C CYS A 120 -10.59 6.11 10.92
N ARG A 121 -9.65 6.84 11.51
CA ARG A 121 -9.81 7.44 12.84
C ARG A 121 -10.75 8.64 12.86
N VAL A 122 -10.66 9.50 11.85
CA VAL A 122 -11.34 10.82 11.88
C VAL A 122 -12.62 10.84 11.05
N ILE A 123 -12.73 9.97 10.04
CA ILE A 123 -13.87 9.95 9.12
C ILE A 123 -14.63 8.64 9.24
N TYR A 124 -13.98 7.48 9.08
CA TYR A 124 -14.71 6.21 8.97
C TYR A 124 -15.37 5.77 10.30
N VAL A 125 -14.58 5.48 11.34
CA VAL A 125 -15.08 4.91 12.61
C VAL A 125 -16.10 5.82 13.31
N PRO A 126 -15.97 7.17 13.28
CA PRO A 126 -17.00 8.04 13.84
C PRO A 126 -18.35 8.02 13.10
N ASN A 127 -18.36 7.70 11.80
CA ASN A 127 -19.54 7.83 10.94
C ASN A 127 -20.11 6.49 10.45
N VAL A 128 -19.37 5.39 10.61
CA VAL A 128 -19.72 4.07 10.07
C VAL A 128 -19.58 3.03 11.18
N THR A 129 -20.55 2.13 11.28
CA THR A 129 -20.50 0.99 12.21
C THR A 129 -19.34 0.07 11.81
N PRO A 130 -18.41 -0.23 12.73
CA PRO A 130 -17.29 -1.13 12.45
C PRO A 130 -17.75 -2.48 11.89
N THR A 131 -17.10 -2.94 10.82
CA THR A 131 -17.44 -4.19 10.13
C THR A 131 -16.16 -4.89 9.63
N PRO A 132 -16.06 -6.23 9.78
CA PRO A 132 -14.88 -6.99 9.34
C PRO A 132 -14.79 -7.13 7.82
N LEU A 133 -15.86 -6.78 7.09
CA LEU A 133 -15.93 -6.93 5.63
C LEU A 133 -15.23 -5.78 4.89
N GLY A 134 -14.94 -4.67 5.58
CA GLY A 134 -14.26 -3.51 5.01
C GLY A 134 -12.78 -3.80 4.74
N PRO A 135 -12.29 -3.65 3.50
CA PRO A 135 -10.87 -3.74 3.20
C PRO A 135 -10.13 -2.55 3.82
N ALA A 136 -8.93 -2.78 4.30
CA ALA A 136 -8.13 -1.76 4.93
C ALA A 136 -6.68 -2.13 4.73
N ALA A 137 -5.94 -1.28 4.00
CA ALA A 137 -4.64 -1.57 3.39
C ALA A 137 -3.55 -2.21 4.25
N THR A 138 -3.74 -2.32 5.57
CA THR A 138 -2.88 -3.06 6.48
C THR A 138 -3.73 -3.82 7.50
N ALA A 139 -3.24 -4.95 8.00
CA ALA A 139 -3.89 -5.73 9.04
C ALA A 139 -4.22 -4.91 10.31
N LEU A 140 -3.36 -3.96 10.69
CA LEU A 140 -3.61 -3.06 11.82
C LEU A 140 -4.76 -2.07 11.55
N CYS A 141 -4.79 -1.50 10.34
CA CYS A 141 -5.89 -0.63 9.94
C CYS A 141 -7.19 -1.43 9.87
N TRP A 142 -7.17 -2.64 9.29
CA TRP A 142 -8.32 -3.55 9.26
C TRP A 142 -8.84 -3.86 10.66
N ALA A 143 -7.96 -4.23 11.59
CA ALA A 143 -8.36 -4.50 12.97
C ALA A 143 -9.02 -3.29 13.64
N TYR A 144 -8.56 -2.08 13.35
CA TYR A 144 -9.19 -0.86 13.84
C TYR A 144 -10.56 -0.62 13.22
N CYS A 145 -10.68 -0.64 11.89
CA CYS A 145 -11.94 -0.36 11.21
C CYS A 145 -12.97 -1.50 11.44
N ALA A 146 -12.53 -2.71 11.82
CA ALA A 146 -13.40 -3.83 12.18
C ALA A 146 -13.89 -3.81 13.65
N THR A 147 -13.09 -3.29 14.59
CA THR A 147 -13.41 -3.36 16.04
C THR A 147 -13.71 -2.02 16.69
N GLY A 148 -13.27 -0.91 16.10
CA GLY A 148 -13.34 0.43 16.70
C GLY A 148 -12.40 0.65 17.91
N ILE A 149 -11.57 -0.33 18.29
CA ILE A 149 -10.72 -0.23 19.48
C ILE A 149 -9.51 0.70 19.22
N GLY A 150 -9.38 1.75 20.02
CA GLY A 150 -8.35 2.77 19.86
C GLY A 150 -6.89 2.27 19.91
N LEU A 151 -6.64 1.12 20.55
CA LEU A 151 -5.31 0.48 20.55
C LEU A 151 -4.83 0.20 19.11
N TRP A 152 -5.69 -0.34 18.25
CA TRP A 152 -5.34 -0.64 16.85
C TRP A 152 -5.02 0.62 16.06
N SER A 153 -5.77 1.70 16.28
CA SER A 153 -5.48 3.01 15.67
C SER A 153 -4.09 3.53 16.07
N ASN A 154 -3.75 3.46 17.36
CA ASN A 154 -2.45 3.91 17.85
C ASN A 154 -1.31 3.05 17.32
N LEU A 155 -1.50 1.72 17.24
CA LEU A 155 -0.54 0.81 16.62
C LEU A 155 -0.35 1.13 15.13
N ALA A 156 -1.44 1.35 14.38
CA ALA A 156 -1.37 1.69 12.96
C ALA A 156 -0.60 3.01 12.73
N LEU A 157 -0.89 4.05 13.50
CA LEU A 157 -0.16 5.32 13.45
C LEU A 157 1.31 5.16 13.85
N GLY A 158 1.59 4.38 14.89
CA GLY A 158 2.95 4.07 15.32
C GLY A 158 3.75 3.35 14.25
N THR A 159 3.16 2.34 13.60
CA THR A 159 3.76 1.61 12.48
C THR A 159 4.00 2.54 11.29
N ALA A 160 3.04 3.39 10.92
CA ALA A 160 3.24 4.38 9.86
C ALA A 160 4.41 5.33 10.20
N GLY A 161 4.51 5.76 11.46
CA GLY A 161 5.64 6.51 11.99
C GLY A 161 6.98 5.79 11.84
N MET A 162 7.04 4.48 12.13
CA MET A 162 8.24 3.66 11.91
C MET A 162 8.67 3.65 10.45
N GLY A 163 7.73 3.59 9.50
CA GLY A 163 8.03 3.67 8.07
C GLY A 163 8.64 5.02 7.66
N LEU A 164 8.10 6.13 8.20
CA LEU A 164 8.66 7.47 7.98
C LEU A 164 10.05 7.64 8.63
N ILE A 165 10.24 7.09 9.82
CA ILE A 165 11.55 7.06 10.50
C ILE A 165 12.54 6.23 9.67
N ALA A 166 12.16 5.06 9.17
CA ALA A 166 13.01 4.23 8.30
C ALA A 166 13.44 5.01 7.04
N TRP A 167 12.50 5.74 6.42
CA TRP A 167 12.80 6.60 5.28
C TRP A 167 13.75 7.74 5.64
N ALA A 168 13.54 8.45 6.74
CA ALA A 168 14.44 9.53 7.19
C ALA A 168 15.83 8.99 7.55
N ALA A 169 15.89 7.89 8.30
CA ALA A 169 17.13 7.21 8.70
C ALA A 169 17.92 6.70 7.48
N SER A 170 17.24 6.21 6.45
CA SER A 170 17.88 5.78 5.20
C SER A 170 18.55 6.92 4.43
N ARG A 171 18.03 8.15 4.54
CA ARG A 171 18.62 9.35 3.93
C ARG A 171 19.83 9.86 4.70
N ARG A 172 19.83 9.66 6.02
CA ARG A 172 20.94 10.03 6.92
C ARG A 172 21.97 8.91 7.08
N GLU A 173 21.81 7.80 6.35
CA GLU A 173 22.72 6.65 6.34
C GLU A 173 22.95 6.01 7.72
N TRP A 174 21.93 6.04 8.57
CA TRP A 174 22.01 5.40 9.89
C TRP A 174 22.13 3.88 9.77
N GLN A 175 23.04 3.26 10.51
CA GLN A 175 23.31 1.81 10.40
C GLN A 175 22.07 0.92 10.64
N SER A 176 21.14 1.37 11.50
CA SER A 176 19.95 0.60 11.89
C SER A 176 18.72 0.83 10.99
N HIS A 177 18.83 1.56 9.87
CA HIS A 177 17.67 1.87 9.02
C HIS A 177 16.95 0.63 8.48
N TRP A 178 17.68 -0.47 8.26
CA TRP A 178 17.13 -1.73 7.76
C TRP A 178 16.16 -2.37 8.77
N LEU A 179 16.42 -2.23 10.07
CA LEU A 179 15.59 -2.81 11.13
C LEU A 179 14.21 -2.14 11.16
N PHE A 180 14.19 -0.80 11.14
CA PHE A 180 12.94 -0.03 11.08
C PHE A 180 12.14 -0.34 9.82
N ALA A 181 12.81 -0.54 8.67
CA ALA A 181 12.14 -0.93 7.43
C ALA A 181 11.47 -2.31 7.52
N VAL A 182 12.14 -3.30 8.12
CA VAL A 182 11.56 -4.65 8.31
C VAL A 182 10.42 -4.61 9.32
N LEU A 183 10.58 -3.90 10.45
CA LEU A 183 9.52 -3.76 11.45
C LEU A 183 8.27 -3.11 10.87
N PHE A 184 8.44 -1.98 10.16
CA PHE A 184 7.35 -1.35 9.42
C PHE A 184 6.74 -2.34 8.43
N GLY A 185 7.56 -3.02 7.63
CA GLY A 185 7.12 -3.95 6.60
C GLY A 185 6.25 -5.10 7.12
N VAL A 186 6.66 -5.72 8.23
CA VAL A 186 5.92 -6.83 8.85
C VAL A 186 4.62 -6.35 9.50
N LEU A 187 4.66 -5.24 10.23
CA LEU A 187 3.48 -4.71 10.94
C LEU A 187 2.45 -4.09 9.99
N SER A 188 2.85 -3.72 8.77
CA SER A 188 1.98 -3.11 7.76
C SER A 188 1.60 -4.06 6.62
N LEU A 189 1.67 -5.39 6.80
CA LEU A 189 1.23 -6.32 5.77
C LEU A 189 -0.25 -6.11 5.41
N PRO A 190 -0.62 -6.19 4.11
CA PRO A 190 0.24 -6.49 2.95
C PRO A 190 1.03 -5.28 2.41
N LEU A 191 0.66 -4.04 2.74
CA LEU A 191 1.30 -2.81 2.25
C LEU A 191 2.82 -2.74 2.43
N GLY A 192 3.32 -3.33 3.51
CA GLY A 192 4.73 -3.28 3.89
C GLY A 192 5.69 -4.11 3.05
N VAL A 193 5.23 -4.92 2.09
CA VAL A 193 6.08 -5.80 1.26
C VAL A 193 7.27 -5.07 0.61
N PRO A 194 7.12 -3.87 -0.01
CA PRO A 194 8.26 -3.12 -0.55
C PRO A 194 9.32 -2.77 0.49
N ALA A 195 8.90 -2.48 1.72
CA ALA A 195 9.80 -2.12 2.82
C ALA A 195 10.58 -3.34 3.35
N ILE A 196 9.95 -4.52 3.38
CA ILE A 196 10.62 -5.79 3.70
C ILE A 196 11.75 -6.06 2.69
N TRP A 197 11.45 -5.93 1.39
CA TRP A 197 12.44 -6.09 0.33
C TRP A 197 13.61 -5.12 0.50
N TYR A 198 13.31 -3.84 0.76
CA TYR A 198 14.32 -2.83 1.04
C TYR A 198 15.21 -3.22 2.23
N GLY A 199 14.62 -3.61 3.36
CA GLY A 199 15.35 -3.98 4.57
C GLY A 199 16.29 -5.16 4.37
N PHE A 200 15.83 -6.24 3.72
CA PHE A 200 16.68 -7.39 3.41
C PHE A 200 17.84 -7.03 2.48
N ARG A 201 17.58 -6.21 1.47
CA ARG A 201 18.61 -5.76 0.53
C ARG A 201 19.65 -4.86 1.21
N SER A 202 19.22 -3.97 2.09
CA SER A 202 20.13 -3.10 2.85
C SER A 202 21.00 -3.90 3.82
N ARG A 203 20.43 -4.89 4.52
CA ARG A 203 21.20 -5.75 5.44
C ARG A 203 22.33 -6.52 4.74
N ARG A 204 22.03 -7.20 3.62
CA ARG A 204 23.05 -7.94 2.85
C ARG A 204 24.20 -7.06 2.38
N ARG A 205 23.92 -5.79 2.07
CA ARG A 205 24.94 -4.82 1.66
C ARG A 205 25.87 -4.44 2.81
N ASN A 206 25.31 -4.25 4.00
CA ASN A 206 26.10 -3.96 5.19
C ASN A 206 27.02 -5.14 5.55
N ASP A 207 26.50 -6.38 5.49
CA ASP A 207 27.28 -7.59 5.76
C ASP A 207 28.46 -7.76 4.79
N SER A 208 28.31 -7.30 3.53
CA SER A 208 29.38 -7.33 2.52
C SER A 208 30.46 -6.26 2.69
N LEU A 209 30.21 -5.22 3.50
CA LEU A 209 31.19 -4.16 3.80
C LEU A 209 32.00 -4.43 5.06
N SER A 210 31.55 -5.38 5.89
CA SER A 210 32.22 -5.77 7.14
C SER A 210 33.17 -6.97 7.00
N ASN A 211 33.19 -7.63 5.83
CA ASN A 211 34.12 -8.71 5.47
C ASN A 211 35.14 -8.19 4.45
#